data_AF-A0A3N5ZSN6-F1
#
_entry.id   AF-A0A3N5ZSN6-F1
#
_cell.length_a   1.000
_cell.length_b   1.000
_cell.length_c   1.000
_cell.angle_alpha   90.00
_cell.angle_beta   90.00
_cell.angle_gamma   90.00
#
_symmetry.space_group_name_H-M   'P 1'
#
loop_
_entity.id
_entity.type
_entity.pdbx_description
1 polymer ?
#
loop_
_entity_poly.entity_id
_entity_poly.type
_entity_poly.pdbx_seq_one_letter_code
_entity_poly.pdbx_strand_id
1 'polypeptide(L)'
;MTRCEEVPLVEFLKAELDARETEELLRHVENCVDCRERLQVMAAVAASYPARDTEKRRPLMGGRRYWLLAAGIVVALIAPILYMQMSTSGIGSLATSEKYPGRFPLVTRGGVEVSAFEQVRRDAYEAYRRGDYQRSGALLKLLTRDADTLFYLGVSQYFSGEPEQALDNLHKASELDRNWYQPATWYRASAYLKIGQKEKAQAVLRDLLKADGEYRKKAEELLDELE
;
A
#
# COMPACT_ATOMS: atom_id res chain seq x y z
N MET A 1 -5.87 46.48 -45.47
CA MET A 1 -6.20 46.21 -44.06
C MET A 1 -6.87 44.85 -44.03
N THR A 2 -6.19 43.84 -43.50
CA THR A 2 -6.75 42.49 -43.34
C THR A 2 -7.90 42.55 -42.34
N ARG A 3 -9.03 41.90 -42.65
CA ARG A 3 -10.15 41.80 -41.71
C ARG A 3 -9.78 40.83 -40.60
N CYS A 4 -10.15 41.13 -39.36
CA CYS A 4 -9.84 40.31 -38.19
C CYS A 4 -10.34 38.85 -38.29
N GLU A 5 -11.32 38.58 -39.15
CA GLU A 5 -11.84 37.24 -39.42
C GLU A 5 -10.91 36.40 -40.32
N GLU A 6 -10.06 37.04 -41.12
CA GLU A 6 -9.18 36.39 -42.11
C GLU A 6 -7.77 36.13 -41.54
N VAL A 7 -7.52 36.42 -40.25
CA VAL A 7 -6.19 36.26 -39.63
C VAL A 7 -5.94 34.78 -39.26
N PRO A 8 -4.89 34.14 -39.80
CA PRO A 8 -4.65 32.70 -39.64
C PRO A 8 -4.03 32.33 -38.27
N LEU A 9 -4.77 32.59 -37.19
CA LEU A 9 -4.32 32.32 -35.81
C LEU A 9 -4.18 30.82 -35.51
N VAL A 10 -4.95 29.97 -36.19
CA VAL A 10 -4.95 28.51 -35.96
C VAL A 10 -3.69 27.89 -36.59
N GLU A 11 -3.37 28.30 -37.80
CA GLU A 11 -2.18 27.89 -38.55
C GLU A 11 -0.91 28.35 -37.81
N PHE A 12 -0.94 29.56 -37.23
CA PHE A 12 0.12 30.05 -36.36
C PHE A 12 0.34 29.15 -35.14
N LEU A 13 -0.72 28.77 -34.41
CA LEU A 13 -0.61 27.90 -33.23
C LEU A 13 -0.16 26.48 -33.57
N LYS A 14 -0.41 26.01 -34.80
CA LYS A 14 0.07 24.70 -35.29
C LYS A 14 1.48 24.75 -35.90
N ALA A 15 2.11 25.92 -35.96
CA ALA A 15 3.39 26.13 -36.65
C ALA A 15 3.34 25.74 -38.14
N GLU A 16 2.22 26.01 -38.82
CA GLU A 16 1.98 25.70 -40.24
C GLU A 16 2.21 26.91 -41.17
N LEU A 17 2.53 28.09 -40.62
CA LEU A 17 2.83 29.31 -41.38
C LEU A 17 4.30 29.40 -41.77
N ASP A 18 4.58 30.01 -42.92
CA ASP A 18 5.94 30.36 -43.31
C ASP A 18 6.48 31.58 -42.53
N ALA A 19 7.78 31.86 -42.66
CA ALA A 19 8.42 32.94 -41.91
C ALA A 19 7.85 34.34 -42.22
N ARG A 20 7.40 34.57 -43.46
CA ARG A 20 6.86 35.85 -43.90
C ARG A 20 5.43 36.03 -43.39
N GLU A 21 4.60 35.00 -43.53
CA GLU A 21 3.23 34.96 -43.02
C GLU A 21 3.20 35.13 -41.49
N THR A 22 4.15 34.51 -40.81
CA THR A 22 4.33 34.65 -39.36
C THR A 22 4.62 36.11 -38.98
N GLU A 23 5.54 36.77 -39.67
CA GLU A 23 5.89 38.17 -39.39
C GLU A 23 4.71 39.13 -39.67
N GLU A 24 3.99 38.92 -40.77
CA GLU A 24 2.80 39.70 -41.13
C GLU A 24 1.67 39.54 -40.09
N LEU A 25 1.46 38.32 -39.59
CA LEU A 25 0.49 38.03 -38.52
C LEU A 25 0.90 38.69 -37.20
N LEU A 26 2.15 38.56 -36.77
CA LEU A 26 2.62 39.16 -35.51
C LEU A 26 2.46 40.68 -35.54
N ARG A 27 2.81 41.31 -36.66
CA ARG A 27 2.61 42.75 -36.86
C ARG A 27 1.13 43.15 -36.78
N HIS A 28 0.23 42.30 -37.25
CA HIS A 28 -1.22 42.54 -37.12
C HIS A 28 -1.69 42.39 -35.66
N VAL A 29 -1.29 41.32 -34.96
CA VAL A 29 -1.66 41.05 -33.56
C VAL A 29 -1.14 42.13 -32.60
N GLU A 30 0.06 42.66 -32.86
CA GLU A 30 0.58 43.79 -32.08
C GLU A 30 -0.30 45.03 -32.19
N ASN A 31 -0.86 45.29 -33.38
CA ASN A 31 -1.64 46.50 -33.67
C ASN A 31 -3.16 46.33 -33.53
N CYS A 32 -3.66 45.12 -33.22
CA CYS A 32 -5.10 44.83 -33.11
C CYS A 32 -5.43 44.17 -31.76
N VAL A 33 -6.20 44.87 -30.92
CA VAL A 33 -6.61 44.38 -29.59
C VAL A 33 -7.46 43.10 -29.70
N ASP A 34 -8.42 43.05 -30.63
CA ASP A 34 -9.30 41.89 -30.81
C ASP A 34 -8.51 40.61 -31.19
N CYS A 35 -7.54 40.73 -32.10
CA CYS A 35 -6.71 39.59 -32.50
C CYS A 35 -5.77 39.14 -31.38
N ARG A 36 -5.30 40.08 -30.54
CA ARG A 36 -4.48 39.77 -29.35
C ARG A 36 -5.27 38.97 -28.32
N GLU A 37 -6.49 39.41 -27.99
CA GLU A 37 -7.36 38.69 -27.06
C GLU A 37 -7.74 37.30 -27.58
N ARG A 38 -8.08 37.20 -28.88
CA ARG A 38 -8.38 35.90 -29.53
C ARG A 38 -7.20 34.95 -29.47
N LEU A 39 -5.98 35.42 -29.76
CA LEU A 39 -4.76 34.61 -29.69
C LEU A 39 -4.49 34.14 -28.25
N GLN A 40 -4.68 35.00 -27.24
CA GLN A 40 -4.51 34.63 -25.83
C GLN A 40 -5.48 33.53 -25.40
N VAL A 41 -6.76 33.63 -25.79
CA VAL A 41 -7.77 32.61 -25.51
C VAL A 41 -7.43 31.29 -26.21
N MET A 42 -7.06 31.34 -27.49
CA MET A 42 -6.71 30.13 -28.25
C MET A 42 -5.44 29.45 -27.69
N ALA A 43 -4.43 30.22 -27.27
CA ALA A 43 -3.23 29.70 -26.64
C ALA A 43 -3.51 29.07 -25.26
N ALA A 44 -4.38 29.69 -24.44
CA ALA A 44 -4.80 29.13 -23.16
C ALA A 44 -5.58 27.83 -23.33
N VAL A 45 -6.48 27.76 -24.32
CA VAL A 45 -7.21 26.54 -24.66
C VAL A 45 -6.26 25.45 -25.15
N ALA A 46 -5.31 25.77 -26.04
CA ALA A 46 -4.30 24.84 -26.54
C ALA A 46 -3.40 24.30 -25.42
N ALA A 47 -3.04 25.11 -24.42
CA ALA A 47 -2.26 24.68 -23.26
C ALA A 47 -3.07 23.78 -22.29
N SER A 48 -4.39 23.96 -22.23
CA SER A 48 -5.28 23.21 -21.33
C SER A 48 -5.62 21.79 -21.82
N TYR A 49 -5.37 21.48 -23.09
CA TYR A 49 -5.50 20.13 -23.65
C TYR A 49 -4.12 19.57 -23.97
N PRO A 50 -3.66 18.47 -23.32
CA PRO A 50 -2.38 17.88 -23.68
C PRO A 50 -2.45 17.40 -25.13
N ALA A 51 -1.56 17.94 -25.96
CA ALA A 51 -1.39 17.51 -27.35
C ALA A 51 -1.23 15.99 -27.37
N ARG A 52 -2.11 15.30 -28.09
CA ARG A 52 -2.01 13.86 -28.33
C ARG A 52 -0.82 13.67 -29.25
N ASP A 53 0.32 13.25 -28.69
CA ASP A 53 1.56 12.99 -29.42
C ASP A 53 1.29 12.08 -30.62
N THR A 54 1.18 12.66 -31.82
CA THR A 54 1.39 11.91 -33.05
C THR A 54 2.89 11.80 -33.25
N GLU A 55 3.48 10.89 -32.48
CA GLU A 55 4.90 10.58 -32.56
C GLU A 55 5.20 10.02 -33.95
N LYS A 56 5.80 10.87 -34.81
CA LYS A 56 6.44 10.44 -36.05
C LYS A 56 7.52 9.43 -35.69
N ARG A 57 7.23 8.14 -35.86
CA ARG A 57 8.18 7.04 -35.75
C ARG A 57 9.35 7.30 -36.71
N ARG A 58 10.49 7.72 -36.17
CA ARG A 58 11.77 7.58 -36.87
C ARG A 58 12.11 6.07 -36.92
N PRO A 59 12.53 5.52 -38.06
CA PRO A 59 12.88 4.10 -38.10
C PRO A 59 14.19 3.90 -37.34
N LEU A 60 14.09 3.38 -36.11
CA LEU A 60 15.25 2.94 -35.34
C LEU A 60 15.65 1.53 -35.82
N MET A 61 16.16 1.44 -37.05
CA MET A 61 16.95 0.28 -37.47
C MET A 61 18.29 0.33 -36.72
N GLY A 62 18.34 -0.31 -35.55
CA GLY A 62 19.56 -0.44 -34.75
C GLY A 62 19.40 -0.99 -33.33
N GLY A 63 18.18 -1.13 -32.80
CA GLY A 63 17.96 -1.39 -31.36
C GLY A 63 17.44 -2.78 -30.96
N ARG A 64 17.24 -3.73 -31.89
CA ARG A 64 16.55 -5.01 -31.58
C ARG A 64 17.28 -5.86 -30.54
N ARG A 65 18.60 -5.72 -30.39
CA ARG A 65 19.40 -6.41 -29.36
C ARG A 65 19.29 -5.76 -27.98
N TYR A 66 19.23 -4.42 -27.92
CA TYR A 66 19.14 -3.70 -26.65
C TYR A 66 17.73 -3.74 -26.03
N TRP A 67 16.69 -3.84 -26.86
CA TRP A 67 15.31 -4.04 -26.39
C TRP A 67 15.11 -5.40 -25.71
N LEU A 68 15.75 -6.47 -26.22
CA LEU A 68 15.69 -7.80 -25.60
C LEU A 68 16.48 -7.86 -24.28
N LEU A 69 17.58 -7.11 -24.17
CA LEU A 69 18.37 -7.03 -22.93
C LEU A 69 17.65 -6.23 -21.83
N ALA A 70 17.00 -5.12 -22.18
CA ALA A 70 16.24 -4.31 -21.22
C ALA A 70 15.00 -5.06 -20.66
N ALA A 71 14.28 -5.80 -21.51
CA ALA A 71 13.15 -6.62 -21.08
C ALA A 71 13.58 -7.76 -20.13
N GLY A 72 14.76 -8.36 -20.36
CA GLY A 72 15.31 -9.40 -19.50
C GLY A 72 15.61 -8.92 -18.07
N ILE A 73 16.14 -7.70 -17.91
CA ILE A 73 16.42 -7.12 -16.58
C ILE A 73 15.12 -6.83 -15.83
N VAL A 74 14.11 -6.27 -16.49
CA VAL A 74 12.80 -5.99 -15.87
C VAL A 74 12.12 -7.29 -15.44
N VAL A 75 12.12 -8.33 -16.28
CA VAL A 75 11.58 -9.64 -15.91
C VAL A 75 12.42 -10.28 -14.80
N ALA A 76 13.74 -10.16 -14.80
CA ALA A 76 14.60 -10.70 -13.74
C ALA A 76 14.42 -9.99 -12.38
N LEU A 77 14.04 -8.71 -12.37
CA LEU A 77 13.75 -7.96 -11.15
C LEU A 77 12.32 -8.20 -10.64
N ILE A 78 11.35 -8.37 -11.54
CA ILE A 78 9.94 -8.57 -11.20
C ILE A 78 9.61 -10.04 -10.94
N ALA A 79 10.30 -10.99 -11.59
CA ALA A 79 10.05 -12.43 -11.42
C ALA A 79 10.26 -12.93 -9.98
N PRO A 80 11.27 -12.49 -9.21
CA PRO A 80 11.38 -12.85 -7.79
C PRO A 80 10.23 -12.30 -6.95
N ILE A 81 9.76 -11.09 -7.26
CA ILE A 81 8.63 -10.43 -6.57
C ILE A 81 7.32 -11.16 -6.87
N LEU A 82 7.07 -11.48 -8.15
CA LEU A 82 5.93 -12.28 -8.58
C LEU A 82 6.02 -13.73 -8.08
N TYR A 83 7.22 -14.31 -8.00
CA TYR A 83 7.44 -15.64 -7.46
C TYR A 83 7.13 -15.69 -5.96
N MET A 84 7.55 -14.69 -5.18
CA MET A 84 7.14 -14.55 -3.77
C MET A 84 5.63 -14.32 -3.64
N GLN A 85 5.00 -13.49 -4.47
CA GLN A 85 3.53 -13.32 -4.43
C GLN A 85 2.79 -14.62 -4.79
N MET A 86 3.25 -15.36 -5.81
CA MET A 86 2.58 -16.57 -6.29
C MET A 86 2.83 -17.81 -5.41
N SER A 87 3.92 -17.85 -4.65
CA SER A 87 4.20 -18.95 -3.70
C SER A 87 3.44 -18.83 -2.38
N THR A 88 2.85 -17.68 -2.05
CA THR A 88 1.95 -17.53 -0.88
C THR A 88 0.57 -18.17 -1.08
N SER A 89 0.22 -18.55 -2.32
CA SER A 89 -1.12 -19.02 -2.70
C SER A 89 -1.52 -20.38 -2.12
N GLY A 90 -0.57 -21.20 -1.64
CA GLY A 90 -0.85 -22.56 -1.19
C GLY A 90 -1.06 -22.71 0.31
N ILE A 91 -0.09 -22.25 1.12
CA ILE A 91 -0.10 -22.43 2.58
C ILE A 91 -0.55 -21.20 3.36
N GLY A 92 -0.48 -20.01 2.74
CA GLY A 92 -0.93 -18.77 3.37
C GLY A 92 -2.44 -18.72 3.57
N SER A 93 -3.21 -19.51 2.80
CA SER A 93 -4.66 -19.67 2.96
C SER A 93 -5.06 -20.39 4.25
N LEU A 94 -4.13 -21.15 4.84
CA LEU A 94 -4.33 -21.86 6.11
C LEU A 94 -4.11 -20.94 7.33
N ALA A 95 -3.60 -19.73 7.11
CA ALA A 95 -3.41 -18.76 8.19
C ALA A 95 -4.74 -18.28 8.75
N THR A 96 -4.81 -18.09 10.07
CA THR A 96 -6.07 -17.74 10.75
C THR A 96 -6.68 -16.43 10.24
N SER A 97 -7.96 -16.43 9.90
CA SER A 97 -8.74 -15.20 9.70
C SER A 97 -9.54 -14.81 10.96
N GLU A 98 -9.46 -15.63 12.00
CA GLU A 98 -10.19 -15.45 13.25
C GLU A 98 -9.63 -14.26 14.04
N LYS A 99 -10.53 -13.35 14.41
CA LYS A 99 -10.19 -12.17 15.21
C LYS A 99 -10.14 -12.54 16.68
N TYR A 100 -9.07 -12.16 17.37
CA TYR A 100 -8.96 -12.39 18.80
C TYR A 100 -10.06 -11.58 19.53
N PRO A 101 -10.84 -12.20 20.43
CA PRO A 101 -11.86 -11.49 21.17
C PRO A 101 -11.17 -10.51 22.13
N GLY A 102 -11.18 -9.23 21.77
CA GLY A 102 -10.53 -8.19 22.55
C GLY A 102 -11.10 -8.10 23.97
N ARG A 103 -10.34 -8.57 24.95
CA ARG A 103 -10.64 -8.42 26.37
C ARG A 103 -10.06 -7.11 26.83
N PHE A 104 -10.82 -6.04 26.62
CA PHE A 104 -10.40 -4.70 27.04
C PHE A 104 -11.03 -4.40 28.40
N PRO A 105 -10.25 -3.95 29.41
CA PRO A 105 -10.83 -3.56 30.68
C PRO A 105 -11.86 -2.44 30.44
N LEU A 106 -13.10 -2.67 30.88
CA LEU A 106 -14.12 -1.63 30.91
C LEU A 106 -13.74 -0.66 32.03
N VAL A 107 -13.27 0.55 31.68
CA VAL A 107 -13.11 1.61 32.67
C VAL A 107 -14.50 2.08 33.07
N THR A 108 -14.87 1.82 34.32
CA THR A 108 -16.12 2.31 34.91
C THR A 108 -16.08 3.84 34.93
N ARG A 109 -17.19 4.47 34.48
CA ARG A 109 -17.36 5.93 34.51
C ARG A 109 -17.28 6.41 35.96
N GLY A 110 -16.10 6.80 36.40
CA GLY A 110 -15.90 7.37 37.72
C GLY A 110 -14.80 8.41 37.64
N GLY A 111 -15.13 9.63 37.21
CA GLY A 111 -14.48 10.92 37.53
C GLY A 111 -12.96 11.10 37.43
N VAL A 112 -12.17 10.08 37.12
CA VAL A 112 -10.72 10.15 37.07
C VAL A 112 -10.33 10.71 35.71
N GLU A 113 -9.60 11.81 35.73
CA GLU A 113 -8.98 12.38 34.55
C GLU A 113 -8.11 11.32 33.90
N VAL A 114 -8.52 10.87 32.71
CA VAL A 114 -7.81 9.82 31.99
C VAL A 114 -6.52 10.44 31.45
N SER A 115 -5.37 9.82 31.73
CA SER A 115 -4.11 10.22 31.10
C SER A 115 -4.21 10.16 29.56
N ALA A 116 -3.46 11.02 28.86
CA ALA A 116 -3.42 11.01 27.40
C ALA A 116 -3.06 9.61 26.84
N PHE A 117 -2.16 8.87 27.51
CA PHE A 117 -1.79 7.52 27.12
C PHE A 117 -2.95 6.51 27.26
N GLU A 118 -3.76 6.60 28.32
CA GLU A 118 -4.92 5.73 28.48
C GLU A 118 -6.03 6.07 27.47
N GLN A 119 -6.13 7.32 27.02
CA GLN A 119 -6.99 7.68 25.90
C GLN A 119 -6.50 7.06 24.58
N VAL A 120 -5.21 7.15 24.28
CA VAL A 120 -4.60 6.50 23.11
C VAL A 120 -4.82 4.98 23.14
N ARG A 121 -4.68 4.34 24.32
CA ARG A 121 -4.96 2.91 24.50
C ARG A 121 -6.41 2.56 24.18
N ARG A 122 -7.38 3.36 24.64
CA ARG A 122 -8.80 3.17 24.31
C ARG A 122 -9.06 3.29 22.82
N ASP A 123 -8.52 4.33 22.19
CA ASP A 123 -8.73 4.58 20.76
C ASP A 123 -8.11 3.45 19.92
N ALA A 124 -6.95 2.93 20.33
CA ALA A 124 -6.32 1.78 19.71
C ALA A 124 -7.21 0.53 19.79
N TYR A 125 -7.70 0.22 20.97
CA TYR A 125 -8.57 -0.94 21.21
C TYR A 125 -9.92 -0.80 20.51
N GLU A 126 -10.47 0.41 20.41
CA GLU A 126 -11.67 0.66 19.63
C GLU A 126 -11.44 0.46 18.13
N ALA A 127 -10.33 0.96 17.58
CA ALA A 127 -9.93 0.71 16.20
C ALA A 127 -9.77 -0.79 15.94
N TYR A 128 -9.13 -1.53 16.85
CA TYR A 128 -9.00 -2.99 16.80
C TYR A 128 -10.37 -3.69 16.73
N ARG A 129 -11.31 -3.34 17.61
CA ARG A 129 -12.67 -3.92 17.61
C ARG A 129 -13.40 -3.69 16.28
N ARG A 130 -13.19 -2.51 15.67
CA ARG A 130 -13.78 -2.16 14.37
C ARG A 130 -13.08 -2.85 13.19
N GLY A 131 -11.96 -3.53 13.43
CA GLY A 131 -11.13 -4.14 12.39
C GLY A 131 -10.25 -3.14 11.65
N ASP A 132 -10.11 -1.91 12.15
CA ASP A 132 -9.16 -0.92 11.63
C ASP A 132 -7.78 -1.19 12.24
N TYR A 133 -7.15 -2.25 11.74
CA TYR A 133 -5.88 -2.75 12.26
C TYR A 133 -4.71 -1.81 11.96
N GLN A 134 -4.76 -1.09 10.85
CA GLN A 134 -3.78 -0.07 10.50
C GLN A 134 -3.77 1.04 11.55
N ARG A 135 -4.94 1.61 11.88
CA ARG A 135 -5.06 2.64 12.91
C ARG A 135 -4.71 2.10 14.30
N SER A 136 -5.21 0.91 14.64
CA SER A 136 -4.88 0.23 15.91
C SER A 136 -3.37 0.09 16.09
N GLY A 137 -2.69 -0.47 15.10
CA GLY A 137 -1.23 -0.65 15.13
C GLY A 137 -0.48 0.68 15.25
N ALA A 138 -0.92 1.73 14.55
CA ALA A 138 -0.31 3.06 14.65
C ALA A 138 -0.40 3.65 16.07
N LEU A 139 -1.56 3.52 16.72
CA LEU A 139 -1.77 4.02 18.08
C LEU A 139 -1.02 3.19 19.12
N LEU A 140 -1.00 1.85 18.99
CA LEU A 140 -0.29 0.96 19.92
C LEU A 140 1.23 1.19 19.90
N LYS A 141 1.81 1.62 18.77
CA LYS A 141 3.23 1.98 18.67
C LYS A 141 3.62 3.18 19.56
N LEU A 142 2.65 3.98 20.01
CA LEU A 142 2.85 5.15 20.88
C LEU A 142 2.81 4.80 22.37
N LEU A 143 2.39 3.59 22.73
CA LEU A 143 2.21 3.15 24.11
C LEU A 143 3.46 2.43 24.64
N THR A 144 3.51 2.26 25.96
CA THR A 144 4.49 1.40 26.63
C THR A 144 4.37 -0.02 26.10
N ARG A 145 5.51 -0.67 25.85
CA ARG A 145 5.57 -2.04 25.32
C ARG A 145 5.36 -3.10 26.42
N ASP A 146 4.20 -3.03 27.07
CA ASP A 146 3.69 -4.08 27.94
C ASP A 146 3.15 -5.27 27.12
N ALA A 147 2.86 -6.38 27.79
CA ALA A 147 2.47 -7.63 27.13
C ALA A 147 1.17 -7.51 26.30
N ASP A 148 0.16 -6.79 26.82
CA ASP A 148 -1.10 -6.55 26.11
C ASP A 148 -0.86 -5.69 24.87
N THR A 149 -0.15 -4.57 25.04
CA THR A 149 0.17 -3.65 23.94
C THR A 149 0.91 -4.38 22.83
N LEU A 150 1.91 -5.18 23.18
CA LEU A 150 2.69 -5.97 22.22
C LEU A 150 1.85 -7.04 21.52
N PHE A 151 0.97 -7.74 22.25
CA PHE A 151 0.06 -8.72 21.67
C PHE A 151 -0.87 -8.08 20.65
N TYR A 152 -1.62 -7.05 21.05
CA TYR A 152 -2.57 -6.38 20.16
C TYR A 152 -1.86 -5.68 18.99
N LEU A 153 -0.63 -5.19 19.18
CA LEU A 153 0.18 -4.61 18.10
C LEU A 153 0.55 -5.69 17.10
N GLY A 154 1.03 -6.84 17.56
CA GLY A 154 1.37 -7.97 16.71
C GLY A 154 0.17 -8.49 15.90
N VAL A 155 -0.99 -8.64 16.55
CA VAL A 155 -2.22 -9.06 15.84
C VAL A 155 -2.69 -7.98 14.86
N SER A 156 -2.58 -6.69 15.21
CA SER A 156 -2.90 -5.60 14.29
C SER A 156 -1.99 -5.62 13.05
N GLN A 157 -0.68 -5.79 13.24
CA GLN A 157 0.29 -5.93 12.17
C GLN A 157 -0.04 -7.10 11.25
N TYR A 158 -0.34 -8.28 11.83
CA TYR A 158 -0.76 -9.47 11.10
C TYR A 158 -1.94 -9.20 10.15
N PHE A 159 -3.01 -8.58 10.65
CA PHE A 159 -4.20 -8.30 9.83
C PHE A 159 -4.03 -7.13 8.87
N SER A 160 -3.15 -6.18 9.18
CA SER A 160 -2.85 -5.02 8.31
C SER A 160 -1.91 -5.33 7.14
N GLY A 161 -1.42 -6.58 7.04
CA GLY A 161 -0.52 -6.99 5.95
C GLY A 161 0.97 -6.88 6.30
N GLU A 162 1.32 -6.78 7.58
CA GLU A 162 2.69 -6.70 8.10
C GLU A 162 3.07 -7.96 8.93
N PRO A 163 2.89 -9.20 8.42
CA PRO A 163 3.08 -10.43 9.20
C PRO A 163 4.52 -10.61 9.70
N GLU A 164 5.52 -10.11 8.98
CA GLU A 164 6.93 -10.20 9.38
C GLU A 164 7.21 -9.38 10.65
N GLN A 165 6.63 -8.18 10.75
CA GLN A 165 6.76 -7.34 11.95
C GLN A 165 5.95 -7.91 13.13
N ALA A 166 4.84 -8.60 12.85
CA ALA A 166 4.02 -9.23 13.88
C ALA A 166 4.78 -10.28 14.69
N LEU A 167 5.71 -11.01 14.06
CA LEU A 167 6.44 -12.13 14.68
C LEU A 167 7.19 -11.73 15.95
N ASP A 168 7.91 -10.60 15.93
CA ASP A 168 8.72 -10.13 17.06
C ASP A 168 7.83 -9.63 18.22
N ASN A 169 6.79 -8.85 17.91
CA ASN A 169 5.88 -8.32 18.93
C ASN A 169 5.09 -9.44 19.62
N LEU A 170 4.58 -10.41 18.84
CA LEU A 170 3.89 -11.58 19.39
C LEU A 170 4.81 -12.46 20.24
N HIS A 171 6.06 -12.66 19.80
CA HIS A 171 7.03 -13.42 20.59
C HIS A 171 7.31 -12.72 21.94
N LYS A 172 7.55 -11.41 21.92
CA LYS A 172 7.77 -10.65 23.15
C LYS A 172 6.55 -10.68 24.07
N ALA A 173 5.34 -10.60 23.52
CA ALA A 173 4.12 -10.72 24.32
C ALA A 173 4.02 -12.08 25.04
N SER A 174 4.32 -13.18 24.34
CA SER A 174 4.32 -14.52 24.96
C SER A 174 5.38 -14.71 26.04
N GLU A 175 6.52 -14.01 25.93
CA GLU A 175 7.60 -14.07 26.92
C GLU A 175 7.28 -13.22 28.16
N LEU A 176 6.57 -12.11 27.99
CA LEU A 176 6.25 -11.18 29.09
C LEU A 176 5.08 -11.65 29.95
N ASP A 177 4.08 -12.29 29.37
CA ASP A 177 2.94 -12.83 30.11
C ASP A 177 2.50 -14.18 29.52
N ARG A 178 2.44 -15.19 30.39
CA ARG A 178 2.00 -16.55 30.07
C ARG A 178 0.57 -16.60 29.54
N ASN A 179 -0.29 -15.66 29.92
CA ASN A 179 -1.65 -15.56 29.38
C ASN A 179 -1.66 -15.31 27.86
N TRP A 180 -0.62 -14.64 27.34
CA TRP A 180 -0.44 -14.40 25.92
C TRP A 180 0.29 -15.54 25.20
N TYR A 181 0.86 -16.52 25.91
CA TYR A 181 1.65 -17.59 25.30
C TYR A 181 0.91 -18.31 24.19
N GLN A 182 -0.26 -18.91 24.48
CA GLN A 182 -1.02 -19.68 23.49
C GLN A 182 -1.56 -18.81 22.34
N PRO A 183 -2.28 -17.70 22.59
CA PRO A 183 -2.79 -16.86 21.50
C PRO A 183 -1.68 -16.23 20.65
N ALA A 184 -0.59 -15.75 21.25
CA ALA A 184 0.50 -15.16 20.49
C ALA A 184 1.22 -16.21 19.63
N THR A 185 1.42 -17.41 20.16
CA THR A 185 2.01 -18.54 19.43
C THR A 185 1.13 -18.95 18.24
N TRP A 186 -0.20 -18.97 18.40
CA TRP A 186 -1.14 -19.20 17.31
C TRP A 186 -1.04 -18.15 16.19
N TYR A 187 -1.03 -16.86 16.54
CA TYR A 187 -0.86 -15.79 15.55
C TYR A 187 0.53 -15.80 14.91
N ARG A 188 1.59 -16.22 15.62
CA ARG A 188 2.92 -16.41 15.05
C ARG A 188 2.95 -17.51 14.02
N ALA A 189 2.33 -18.66 14.29
CA ALA A 189 2.20 -19.72 13.30
C ALA A 189 1.47 -19.22 12.05
N SER A 190 0.36 -18.50 12.23
CA SER A 190 -0.39 -17.89 11.12
C SER A 190 0.43 -16.84 10.35
N ALA A 191 1.22 -16.03 11.04
CA ALA A 191 2.13 -15.08 10.39
C ALA A 191 3.21 -15.80 9.56
N TYR A 192 3.79 -16.89 10.07
CA TYR A 192 4.72 -17.73 9.33
C TYR A 192 4.09 -18.33 8.06
N LEU A 193 2.83 -18.78 8.14
CA LEU A 193 2.09 -19.27 6.97
C LEU A 193 1.90 -18.18 5.91
N LYS A 194 1.53 -16.95 6.32
CA LYS A 194 1.38 -15.81 5.39
C LYS A 194 2.66 -15.45 4.64
N ILE A 195 3.82 -15.67 5.25
CA ILE A 195 5.14 -15.37 4.65
C ILE A 195 5.81 -16.60 4.03
N GLY A 196 5.09 -17.71 3.89
CA GLY A 196 5.57 -18.91 3.22
C GLY A 196 6.55 -19.78 4.02
N GLN A 197 6.69 -19.56 5.33
CA GLN A 197 7.65 -20.26 6.19
C GLN A 197 7.01 -21.46 6.89
N LYS A 198 6.67 -22.50 6.10
CA LYS A 198 5.96 -23.71 6.55
C LYS A 198 6.62 -24.39 7.75
N GLU A 199 7.92 -24.62 7.69
CA GLU A 199 8.66 -25.37 8.71
C GLU A 199 8.65 -24.64 10.06
N LYS A 200 8.73 -23.30 10.03
CA LYS A 200 8.64 -22.48 11.24
C LYS A 200 7.22 -22.45 11.78
N ALA A 201 6.21 -22.40 10.92
CA ALA A 201 4.82 -22.54 11.35
C ALA A 201 4.60 -23.88 12.07
N GLN A 202 5.02 -25.00 11.47
CA GLN A 202 4.94 -26.32 12.09
C GLN A 202 5.68 -26.41 13.43
N ALA A 203 6.89 -25.85 13.52
CA ALA A 203 7.66 -25.84 14.76
C ALA A 203 6.90 -25.14 15.90
N VAL A 204 6.32 -23.97 15.62
CA VAL A 204 5.56 -23.18 16.60
C VAL A 204 4.21 -23.84 16.93
N LEU A 205 3.55 -24.50 15.98
CA LEU A 205 2.33 -25.26 16.23
C LEU A 205 2.58 -26.47 17.14
N ARG A 206 3.72 -27.16 16.99
CA ARG A 206 4.10 -28.27 17.89
C ARG A 206 4.29 -27.83 19.34
N ASP A 207 4.62 -26.56 19.58
CA ASP A 207 4.67 -26.03 20.95
C ASP A 207 3.27 -25.89 21.56
N LEU A 208 2.23 -25.62 20.75
CA LEU A 208 0.85 -25.60 21.22
C LEU A 208 0.29 -26.99 21.55
N LEU A 209 0.88 -28.07 21.05
CA LEU A 209 0.47 -29.44 21.41
C LEU A 209 0.74 -29.77 22.89
N LYS A 210 1.67 -29.05 23.52
CA LYS A 210 2.00 -29.19 24.94
C LYS A 210 1.02 -28.43 25.84
N ALA A 211 0.16 -27.59 25.26
CA ALA A 211 -0.84 -26.83 25.99
C ALA A 211 -2.15 -27.63 26.12
N ASP A 212 -2.96 -27.29 27.12
CA ASP A 212 -4.33 -27.79 27.23
C ASP A 212 -5.33 -26.80 26.62
N GLY A 213 -6.44 -27.32 26.08
CA GLY A 213 -7.58 -26.52 25.65
C GLY A 213 -7.70 -26.34 24.13
N GLU A 214 -8.30 -25.22 23.73
CA GLU A 214 -8.71 -24.94 22.35
C GLU A 214 -7.53 -24.83 21.37
N TYR A 215 -6.43 -24.19 21.79
CA TYR A 215 -5.26 -24.00 20.93
C TYR A 215 -4.54 -25.29 20.58
N ARG A 216 -4.60 -26.31 21.44
CA ARG A 216 -4.09 -27.64 21.12
C ARG A 216 -4.85 -28.27 19.97
N LYS A 217 -6.19 -28.26 20.03
CA LYS A 217 -7.04 -28.80 18.97
C LYS A 217 -6.81 -28.08 17.65
N LYS A 218 -6.80 -26.74 17.68
CA LYS A 218 -6.49 -25.93 16.49
C LYS A 218 -5.10 -26.24 15.91
N ALA A 219 -4.11 -26.51 16.76
CA ALA A 219 -2.77 -26.86 16.32
C ALA A 219 -2.68 -28.28 15.73
N GLU A 220 -3.40 -29.25 16.30
CA GLU A 220 -3.52 -30.61 15.75
C GLU A 220 -4.16 -30.55 14.35
N GLU A 221 -5.32 -29.91 14.22
CA GLU A 221 -6.03 -29.75 12.94
C GLU A 221 -5.16 -29.07 11.86
N LEU A 222 -4.50 -27.96 12.22
CA LEU A 222 -3.66 -27.23 11.27
C LEU A 222 -2.36 -27.98 10.93
N LEU A 223 -1.81 -28.78 11.84
CA LEU A 223 -0.65 -29.61 11.54
C LEU A 223 -1.01 -30.71 10.54
N ASP A 224 -2.16 -31.36 10.69
CA ASP A 224 -2.66 -32.38 9.76
C ASP A 224 -2.86 -31.81 8.35
N GLU A 225 -3.36 -30.58 8.22
CA GLU A 225 -3.48 -29.88 6.92
C GLU A 225 -2.12 -29.50 6.30
N LEU A 226 -1.06 -29.45 7.11
CA LEU A 226 0.29 -29.11 6.69
C LEU A 226 1.16 -30.34 6.37
N GLU A 227 0.69 -31.56 6.57
CA GLU A 227 1.42 -32.78 6.15
C GLU A 227 1.27 -33.02 4.63
#